data_AF-A0A9D6JKY3-F1
#
_entry.id   AF-A0A9D6JKY3-F1
#
_cell.length_a   1.000
_cell.length_b   1.000
_cell.length_c   1.000
_cell.angle_alpha   90.00
_cell.angle_beta   90.00
_cell.angle_gamma   90.00
#
_symmetry.space_group_name_H-M   'P 1'
#
loop_
_entity.id
_entity.type
_entity.pdbx_description
1 polymer ?
#
loop_
_entity_poly.entity_id
_entity_poly.type
_entity_poly.pdbx_seq_one_letter_code
_entity_poly.pdbx_strand_id
1 'polypeptide(L)'
;MSETRLRLDIEISQLEKFCNQLLTRSRDIVKTHESLITLETFIKVFASGQQGSESYMAIEALIGRYTEQTRQQLLQQKNLELISALQHRDVSAVAAVHTPLSRNGFYLILQSVGAVLPRDELGALQDWSIKWTQDAKQKADKLSRYPDAPDFKAAGIVLEQYLAMVDVSRYLESLA
;
A
#
# COMPACT_ATOMS: atom_id res chain seq x y z
N MET A 1 9.53 -38.90 24.51
CA MET A 1 9.31 -38.39 23.14
C MET A 1 10.60 -37.70 22.70
N SER A 2 11.24 -38.14 21.63
CA SER A 2 12.43 -37.44 21.12
C SER A 2 12.01 -36.13 20.47
N GLU A 3 12.50 -35.02 21.00
CA GLU A 3 12.44 -33.73 20.30
C GLU A 3 13.25 -33.84 19.02
N THR A 4 12.58 -33.74 17.87
CA THR A 4 13.28 -33.61 16.58
C THR A 4 13.71 -32.16 16.45
N ARG A 5 15.03 -31.92 16.41
CA ARG A 5 15.62 -30.58 16.26
C ARG A 5 16.15 -30.40 14.85
N LEU A 6 15.76 -29.30 14.22
CA LEU A 6 16.35 -28.81 12.97
C LEU A 6 17.31 -27.67 13.31
N ARG A 7 18.53 -27.71 12.77
CA ARG A 7 19.49 -26.61 12.85
C ARG A 7 19.64 -25.98 11.47
N LEU A 8 19.49 -24.66 11.42
CA LEU A 8 19.69 -23.85 10.21
C LEU A 8 20.88 -22.94 10.45
N ASP A 9 21.85 -23.00 9.55
CA ASP A 9 22.99 -22.09 9.54
C ASP A 9 22.81 -21.14 8.35
N ILE A 10 22.87 -19.83 8.61
CA ILE A 10 22.68 -18.79 7.60
C ILE A 10 24.00 -18.05 7.41
N GLU A 11 24.61 -18.24 6.25
CA GLU A 11 25.77 -17.44 5.85
C GLU A 11 25.29 -16.13 5.20
N ILE A 12 25.81 -14.99 5.65
CA ILE A 12 25.42 -13.65 5.16
C ILE A 12 25.59 -13.55 3.64
N SER A 13 26.68 -14.11 3.09
CA SER A 13 26.97 -14.07 1.65
C SER A 13 25.92 -14.82 0.82
N GLN A 14 25.38 -15.92 1.36
CA GLN A 14 24.34 -16.73 0.70
C GLN A 14 22.97 -16.07 0.82
N LEU A 15 22.68 -15.50 1.98
CA LEU A 15 21.46 -14.70 2.20
C LEU A 15 21.42 -13.50 1.25
N GLU A 16 22.53 -12.78 1.09
CA GLU A 16 22.60 -11.66 0.15
C GLU A 16 22.36 -12.08 -1.30
N LYS A 17 22.94 -13.21 -1.73
CA LYS A 17 22.66 -13.80 -3.05
C LYS A 17 21.19 -14.16 -3.20
N PHE A 18 20.58 -14.76 -2.18
CA PHE A 18 19.16 -15.12 -2.19
C PHE A 18 18.26 -13.88 -2.32
N CYS A 19 18.47 -12.85 -1.50
CA CYS A 19 17.72 -11.59 -1.58
C CYS A 19 17.87 -10.91 -2.95
N ASN A 20 19.09 -10.87 -3.50
CA ASN A 20 19.33 -10.36 -4.85
C ASN A 20 18.62 -11.17 -5.93
N GLN A 21 18.60 -12.50 -5.82
CA GLN A 21 17.88 -13.36 -6.76
C GLN A 21 16.37 -13.13 -6.70
N LEU A 22 15.81 -12.97 -5.50
CA LEU A 22 14.41 -12.63 -5.31
C LEU A 22 14.05 -11.30 -5.97
N LEU A 23 14.87 -10.26 -5.77
CA LEU A 23 14.68 -8.96 -6.41
C LEU A 23 14.76 -9.03 -7.94
N THR A 24 15.77 -9.70 -8.48
CA THR A 24 16.08 -9.67 -9.92
C THR A 24 15.17 -10.57 -10.76
N ARG A 25 14.67 -11.68 -10.19
CA ARG A 25 13.87 -12.66 -10.93
C ARG A 25 12.37 -12.43 -10.82
N SER A 26 11.92 -11.75 -9.77
CA SER A 26 10.49 -11.55 -9.56
C SER A 26 9.94 -10.50 -10.52
N ARG A 27 8.81 -10.82 -11.14
CA ARG A 27 7.99 -9.86 -11.89
C ARG A 27 6.94 -9.18 -11.01
N ASP A 28 6.83 -9.63 -9.77
CA ASP A 28 5.78 -9.24 -8.82
C ASP A 28 6.45 -8.76 -7.53
N ILE A 29 6.61 -7.44 -7.43
CA ILE A 29 7.30 -6.81 -6.31
C ILE A 29 6.53 -6.96 -4.99
N VAL A 30 5.19 -7.14 -5.06
CA VAL A 30 4.36 -7.41 -3.87
C VAL A 30 4.76 -8.74 -3.25
N LYS A 31 4.81 -9.80 -4.06
CA LYS A 31 5.24 -11.13 -3.59
C LYS A 31 6.67 -11.14 -3.09
N THR A 32 7.55 -10.39 -3.73
CA THR A 32 8.95 -10.25 -3.27
C THR A 32 9.01 -9.62 -1.88
N HIS A 33 8.26 -8.52 -1.66
CA HIS A 33 8.21 -7.86 -0.37
C HIS A 33 7.62 -8.77 0.72
N GLU A 34 6.50 -9.44 0.45
CA GLU A 34 5.89 -10.40 1.38
C GLU A 34 6.85 -11.53 1.76
N SER A 35 7.62 -12.03 0.79
CA SER A 35 8.62 -13.08 1.02
C SER A 35 9.76 -12.60 1.93
N LEU A 36 10.22 -11.35 1.76
CA LEU A 36 11.25 -10.76 2.60
C LEU A 36 10.75 -10.51 4.03
N ILE A 37 9.52 -10.02 4.21
CA ILE A 37 8.88 -9.86 5.53
C ILE A 37 8.71 -11.21 6.23
N THR A 38 8.34 -12.25 5.47
CA THR A 38 8.20 -13.61 5.99
C THR A 38 9.55 -14.15 6.47
N LEU A 39 10.61 -13.94 5.67
CA LEU A 39 11.97 -14.33 6.04
C LEU A 39 12.47 -13.59 7.28
N GLU A 40 12.24 -12.28 7.36
CA GLU A 40 12.59 -11.45 8.52
C GLU A 40 11.91 -11.97 9.79
N THR A 41 10.59 -12.22 9.70
CA THR A 41 9.79 -12.76 10.81
C THR A 41 10.27 -14.14 11.22
N PHE A 42 10.55 -15.03 10.27
CA PHE A 42 11.09 -16.36 10.52
C PHE A 42 12.40 -16.27 11.31
N ILE A 43 13.35 -15.45 10.86
CA ILE A 43 14.65 -15.29 11.55
C ILE A 43 14.46 -14.69 12.94
N LYS A 44 13.61 -13.67 13.10
CA LYS A 44 13.30 -13.06 14.40
C LYS A 44 12.76 -14.08 15.41
N VAL A 45 11.87 -14.98 14.97
CA VAL A 45 11.27 -16.00 15.83
C VAL A 45 12.28 -17.09 16.20
N PHE A 46 12.98 -17.65 15.22
CA PHE A 46 13.82 -18.84 15.42
C PHE A 46 15.27 -18.54 15.84
N ALA A 47 15.73 -17.29 15.72
CA ALA A 47 17.04 -16.83 16.19
C ALA A 47 16.95 -15.91 17.42
N SER A 48 15.83 -15.95 18.16
CA SER A 48 15.61 -15.10 19.34
C SER A 48 16.72 -15.19 20.39
N GLY A 49 17.29 -16.39 20.62
CA GLY A 49 18.42 -16.60 21.52
C GLY A 49 19.78 -16.04 21.03
N GLN A 50 19.84 -15.50 19.81
CA GLN A 50 21.02 -14.86 19.22
C GLN A 50 20.81 -13.35 19.00
N GLN A 51 19.67 -12.80 19.44
CA GLN A 51 19.39 -11.37 19.35
C GLN A 51 20.48 -10.55 20.05
N GLY A 52 20.99 -9.53 19.36
CA GLY A 52 22.10 -8.68 19.84
C GLY A 52 23.50 -9.22 19.52
N SER A 53 23.65 -10.42 18.96
CA SER A 53 24.93 -10.85 18.40
C SER A 53 25.26 -10.08 17.11
N GLU A 54 26.54 -9.87 16.82
CA GLU A 54 26.98 -9.20 15.59
C GLU A 54 26.45 -9.90 14.33
N SER A 55 26.43 -11.23 14.33
CA SER A 55 25.92 -12.02 13.20
C SER A 55 24.42 -11.82 13.00
N TYR A 56 23.63 -11.79 14.08
CA TYR A 56 22.21 -11.51 14.02
C TYR A 56 21.95 -10.09 13.50
N MET A 57 22.64 -9.09 14.05
CA MET A 57 22.48 -7.69 13.63
C MET A 57 22.86 -7.49 12.16
N ALA A 58 23.90 -8.17 11.68
CA ALA A 58 24.30 -8.11 10.27
C ALA A 58 23.24 -8.73 9.34
N ILE A 59 22.63 -9.86 9.74
CA ILE A 59 21.53 -10.49 9.00
C ILE A 59 20.29 -9.59 9.00
N GLU A 60 19.92 -9.04 10.16
CA GLU A 60 18.76 -8.15 10.29
C GLU A 60 18.95 -6.88 9.46
N ALA A 61 20.13 -6.25 9.50
CA ALA A 61 20.44 -5.09 8.69
C ALA A 61 20.40 -5.41 7.18
N LEU A 62 20.90 -6.58 6.78
CA LEU A 62 20.87 -7.02 5.39
C LEU A 62 19.43 -7.18 4.89
N ILE A 63 18.59 -7.90 5.61
CA ILE A 63 17.18 -8.10 5.25
C ILE A 63 16.43 -6.77 5.27
N GLY A 64 16.62 -5.97 6.31
CA GLY A 64 16.01 -4.64 6.43
C GLY A 64 16.30 -3.74 5.23
N ARG A 65 17.53 -3.77 4.69
CA ARG A 65 17.88 -3.04 3.46
C ARG A 65 17.06 -3.49 2.24
N TYR A 66 16.91 -4.80 2.04
CA TYR A 66 16.11 -5.33 0.92
C TYR A 66 14.60 -5.11 1.11
N THR A 67 14.10 -5.26 2.34
CA THR A 67 12.71 -4.96 2.70
C THR A 67 12.39 -3.48 2.44
N GLU A 68 13.28 -2.57 2.83
CA GLU A 68 13.10 -1.14 2.57
C GLU A 68 13.18 -0.82 1.08
N GLN A 69 14.12 -1.41 0.35
CA GLN A 69 14.21 -1.25 -1.10
C GLN A 69 12.92 -1.69 -1.81
N THR A 70 12.38 -2.86 -1.48
CA THR A 70 11.12 -3.35 -2.06
C THR A 70 9.93 -2.49 -1.66
N ARG A 71 9.89 -1.98 -0.43
CA ARG A 71 8.87 -1.03 0.03
C ARG A 71 8.88 0.25 -0.80
N GLN A 72 10.05 0.82 -1.08
CA GLN A 72 10.18 2.01 -1.93
C GLN A 72 9.71 1.75 -3.36
N GLN A 73 10.07 0.60 -3.94
CA GLN A 73 9.60 0.21 -5.28
C GLN A 73 8.07 0.04 -5.32
N LEU A 74 7.49 -0.57 -4.28
CA LEU A 74 6.02 -0.69 -4.15
C LEU A 74 5.34 0.67 -4.08
N LEU A 75 5.87 1.59 -3.27
CA LEU A 75 5.33 2.95 -3.20
C LEU A 75 5.43 3.68 -4.53
N GLN A 76 6.55 3.56 -5.23
CA GLN A 76 6.72 4.16 -6.55
C GLN A 76 5.72 3.58 -7.57
N GLN A 77 5.52 2.26 -7.57
CA GLN A 77 4.51 1.62 -8.41
C GLN A 77 3.10 2.15 -8.08
N LYS A 78 2.74 2.21 -6.80
CA LYS A 78 1.43 2.70 -6.36
C LYS A 78 1.21 4.19 -6.69
N ASN A 79 2.27 5.01 -6.63
CA ASN A 79 2.23 6.38 -7.11
C ASN A 79 1.88 6.46 -8.60
N LEU A 80 2.54 5.66 -9.44
CA LEU A 80 2.27 5.63 -10.89
C LEU A 80 0.85 5.13 -11.19
N GLU A 81 0.41 4.07 -10.50
CA GLU A 81 -0.96 3.56 -10.60
C GLU A 81 -1.98 4.64 -10.22
N LEU A 82 -1.75 5.37 -9.13
CA LEU A 82 -2.65 6.43 -8.69
C LEU A 82 -2.65 7.63 -9.64
N ILE A 83 -1.49 8.07 -10.14
CA ILE A 83 -1.39 9.13 -11.16
C ILE A 83 -2.24 8.74 -12.37
N SER A 84 -2.03 7.53 -12.89
CA SER A 84 -2.79 7.03 -14.04
C SER A 84 -4.29 6.99 -13.73
N ALA A 85 -4.69 6.50 -12.56
CA ALA A 85 -6.09 6.41 -12.16
C ALA A 85 -6.75 7.80 -12.09
N LEU A 86 -6.07 8.79 -11.50
CA LEU A 86 -6.56 10.16 -11.38
C LEU A 86 -6.67 10.85 -12.75
N GLN A 87 -5.64 10.72 -13.59
CA GLN A 87 -5.62 11.30 -14.94
C GLN A 87 -6.78 10.78 -15.81
N HIS A 88 -7.10 9.49 -15.70
CA HIS A 88 -8.20 8.86 -16.43
C HIS A 88 -9.55 8.97 -15.70
N ARG A 89 -9.57 9.58 -14.50
CA ARG A 89 -10.77 9.70 -13.66
C ARG A 89 -11.43 8.34 -13.36
N ASP A 90 -10.60 7.31 -13.22
CA ASP A 90 -11.03 5.94 -12.96
C ASP A 90 -11.12 5.68 -11.45
N VAL A 91 -12.33 5.80 -10.93
CA VAL A 91 -12.62 5.59 -9.50
C VAL A 91 -12.33 4.14 -9.06
N SER A 92 -12.50 3.16 -9.95
CA SER A 92 -12.21 1.76 -9.62
C SER A 92 -10.71 1.55 -9.44
N ALA A 93 -9.90 2.16 -10.31
CA ALA A 93 -8.45 2.11 -10.20
C ALA A 93 -7.94 2.88 -8.97
N VAL A 94 -8.53 4.03 -8.62
CA VAL A 94 -8.22 4.74 -7.37
C VAL A 94 -8.51 3.85 -6.16
N ALA A 95 -9.67 3.18 -6.14
CA ALA A 95 -10.04 2.27 -5.07
C ALA A 95 -9.09 1.06 -4.97
N ALA A 96 -8.60 0.55 -6.10
CA ALA A 96 -7.64 -0.56 -6.13
C ALA A 96 -6.28 -0.19 -5.52
N VAL A 97 -5.87 1.08 -5.59
CA VAL A 97 -4.69 1.59 -4.88
C VAL A 97 -5.00 1.81 -3.40
N HIS A 98 -6.18 2.34 -3.07
CA HIS A 98 -6.60 2.66 -1.70
C HIS A 98 -6.82 1.42 -0.82
N THR A 99 -7.58 0.44 -1.30
CA THR A 99 -8.07 -0.71 -0.53
C THR A 99 -6.98 -1.51 0.20
N PRO A 100 -5.83 -1.85 -0.42
CA PRO A 100 -4.79 -2.62 0.29
C PRO A 100 -3.98 -1.78 1.29
N LEU A 101 -4.22 -0.48 1.40
CA LEU A 101 -3.44 0.44 2.23
C LEU A 101 -4.21 0.88 3.47
N SER A 102 -3.45 1.21 4.52
CA SER A 102 -4.02 2.01 5.60
C SER A 102 -4.32 3.43 5.09
N ARG A 103 -5.23 4.15 5.75
CA ARG A 103 -5.50 5.57 5.43
C ARG A 103 -4.22 6.41 5.42
N ASN A 104 -3.31 6.17 6.36
CA ASN A 104 -2.03 6.87 6.41
C ASN A 104 -1.14 6.51 5.21
N GLY A 105 -1.07 5.23 4.85
CA GLY A 105 -0.31 4.78 3.67
C GLY A 105 -0.83 5.39 2.37
N PHE A 106 -2.16 5.45 2.21
CA PHE A 106 -2.78 6.11 1.06
C PHE A 106 -2.51 7.62 1.05
N TYR A 107 -2.57 8.28 2.21
CA TYR A 107 -2.28 9.70 2.31
C TYR A 107 -0.83 10.05 1.92
N LEU A 108 0.15 9.22 2.28
CA LEU A 108 1.55 9.41 1.86
C LEU A 108 1.71 9.32 0.33
N ILE A 109 0.98 8.40 -0.31
CA ILE A 109 0.97 8.28 -1.77
C ILE A 109 0.31 9.51 -2.39
N LEU A 110 -0.83 9.95 -1.85
CA LEU A 110 -1.48 11.19 -2.29
C LEU A 110 -0.55 12.40 -2.20
N GLN A 111 0.21 12.54 -1.10
CA GLN A 111 1.23 13.58 -0.95
C GLN A 111 2.30 13.50 -2.04
N SER A 112 2.81 12.30 -2.31
CA SER A 112 3.81 12.10 -3.36
C SER A 112 3.27 12.42 -4.75
N VAL A 113 2.02 12.06 -5.03
CA VAL A 113 1.37 12.33 -6.32
C VAL A 113 1.07 13.82 -6.47
N GLY A 114 0.53 14.46 -5.43
CA GLY A 114 0.24 15.89 -5.44
C GLY A 114 1.47 16.78 -5.56
N ALA A 115 2.65 16.30 -5.15
CA ALA A 115 3.92 17.00 -5.38
C ALA A 115 4.38 17.01 -6.85
N VAL A 116 3.87 16.10 -7.68
CA VAL A 116 4.28 15.92 -9.09
C VAL A 116 3.25 16.46 -10.06
N LEU A 117 1.97 16.45 -9.71
CA LEU A 117 0.91 16.94 -10.59
C LEU A 117 0.88 18.48 -10.69
N PRO A 118 0.63 19.04 -11.89
CA PRO A 118 0.41 20.48 -12.08
C PRO A 118 -0.74 21.04 -11.23
N ARG A 119 -0.64 22.30 -10.79
CA ARG A 119 -1.67 22.92 -9.92
C ARG A 119 -3.05 23.01 -10.57
N ASP A 120 -3.11 23.26 -11.87
CA ASP A 120 -4.34 23.28 -12.65
C ASP A 120 -4.99 21.88 -12.73
N GLU A 121 -4.18 20.83 -12.89
CA GLU A 121 -4.66 19.45 -12.82
C GLU A 121 -5.20 19.10 -11.43
N LEU A 122 -4.51 19.52 -10.36
CA LEU A 122 -4.95 19.33 -8.98
C LEU A 122 -6.32 20.00 -8.72
N GLY A 123 -6.52 21.22 -9.20
CA GLY A 123 -7.82 21.90 -9.11
C GLY A 123 -8.93 21.16 -9.86
N ALA A 124 -8.66 20.69 -11.08
CA ALA A 124 -9.62 19.92 -11.86
C ALA A 124 -9.97 18.55 -11.22
N LEU A 125 -9.01 17.92 -10.52
CA LEU A 125 -9.22 16.69 -9.75
C LEU A 125 -10.00 16.96 -8.46
N GLN A 126 -9.79 18.10 -7.81
CA GLN A 126 -10.55 18.52 -6.64
C GLN A 126 -12.03 18.66 -6.99
N ASP A 127 -12.37 19.46 -8.00
CA ASP A 127 -13.74 19.66 -8.45
C ASP A 127 -14.42 18.33 -8.83
N TRP A 128 -13.67 17.47 -9.52
CA TRP A 128 -14.14 16.16 -9.93
C TRP A 128 -14.44 15.24 -8.74
N SER A 129 -13.51 15.13 -7.80
CA SER A 129 -13.65 14.25 -6.63
C SER A 129 -14.76 14.72 -5.69
N ILE A 130 -14.90 16.03 -5.49
CA ILE A 130 -16.01 16.63 -4.73
C ILE A 130 -17.33 16.32 -5.41
N LYS A 131 -17.46 16.60 -6.72
CA LYS A 131 -18.71 16.34 -7.44
C LYS A 131 -19.08 14.86 -7.41
N TRP A 132 -18.12 13.98 -7.67
CA TRP A 132 -18.36 12.54 -7.68
C TRP A 132 -18.81 12.03 -6.30
N THR A 133 -18.15 12.46 -5.22
CA THR A 133 -18.51 12.03 -3.85
C THR A 133 -19.89 12.55 -3.43
N GLN A 134 -20.22 13.80 -3.78
CA GLN A 134 -21.54 14.37 -3.53
C GLN A 134 -22.65 13.62 -4.30
N ASP A 135 -22.45 13.39 -5.61
CA ASP A 135 -23.40 12.65 -6.44
C ASP A 135 -23.60 11.22 -5.93
N ALA A 136 -22.51 10.55 -5.55
CA ALA A 136 -22.52 9.21 -4.98
C ALA A 136 -23.33 9.16 -3.68
N LYS A 137 -23.05 10.08 -2.76
CA LYS A 137 -23.76 10.18 -1.48
C LYS A 137 -25.25 10.49 -1.69
N GLN A 138 -25.60 11.46 -2.54
CA GLN A 138 -26.99 11.81 -2.81
C GLN A 138 -27.79 10.64 -3.40
N LYS A 139 -27.19 9.84 -4.28
CA LYS A 139 -27.83 8.63 -4.82
C LYS A 139 -28.07 7.58 -3.72
N ALA A 140 -27.08 7.38 -2.85
CA ALA A 140 -27.18 6.46 -1.72
C ALA A 140 -28.24 6.92 -0.69
N ASP A 141 -28.31 8.22 -0.41
CA ASP A 141 -29.31 8.80 0.51
C ASP A 141 -30.73 8.62 -0.03
N LYS A 142 -30.95 8.88 -1.34
CA LYS A 142 -32.27 8.75 -1.98
C LYS A 142 -32.83 7.33 -1.97
N LEU A 143 -31.95 6.33 -1.96
CA LEU A 143 -32.34 4.91 -2.01
C LEU A 143 -32.36 4.27 -0.62
N SER A 144 -31.86 4.98 0.40
CA SER A 144 -31.88 4.48 1.75
C SER A 144 -33.30 4.44 2.33
N ARG A 145 -33.55 3.40 3.12
CA ARG A 145 -34.75 3.28 3.96
C ARG A 145 -34.56 3.92 5.34
N TYR A 146 -33.37 4.41 5.64
CA TYR A 146 -32.99 4.99 6.92
C TYR A 146 -32.51 6.44 6.71
N PRO A 147 -33.05 7.43 7.45
CA PRO A 147 -32.71 8.84 7.25
C PRO A 147 -31.23 9.20 7.47
N ASP A 148 -30.51 8.37 8.23
CA ASP A 148 -29.17 8.62 8.77
C ASP A 148 -28.10 7.64 8.26
N ALA A 149 -28.46 6.72 7.36
CA ALA A 149 -27.54 5.73 6.81
C ALA A 149 -27.67 5.63 5.28
N PRO A 150 -26.74 6.19 4.49
CA PRO A 150 -26.77 6.08 3.04
C PRO A 150 -26.68 4.62 2.57
N ASP A 151 -27.48 4.23 1.56
CA ASP A 151 -27.44 2.87 0.99
C ASP A 151 -26.63 2.85 -0.32
N PHE A 152 -25.30 2.78 -0.18
CA PHE A 152 -24.38 2.72 -1.32
C PHE A 152 -24.60 1.47 -2.18
N LYS A 153 -24.98 0.35 -1.56
CA LYS A 153 -25.24 -0.90 -2.27
C LYS A 153 -26.47 -0.77 -3.17
N ALA A 154 -27.57 -0.22 -2.66
CA ALA A 154 -28.77 0.04 -3.46
C ALA A 154 -28.49 1.05 -4.59
N ALA A 155 -27.60 2.01 -4.37
CA ALA A 155 -27.18 2.98 -5.38
C ALA A 155 -26.20 2.44 -6.43
N GLY A 156 -25.78 1.17 -6.33
CA GLY A 156 -24.80 0.58 -7.25
C GLY A 156 -23.40 1.19 -7.09
N ILE A 157 -23.08 1.74 -5.93
CA ILE A 157 -21.79 2.35 -5.60
C ILE A 157 -21.03 1.40 -4.69
N VAL A 158 -19.81 1.06 -5.09
CA VAL A 158 -18.90 0.26 -4.26
C VAL A 158 -18.42 1.14 -3.10
N LEU A 159 -18.55 0.67 -1.86
CA LEU A 159 -18.23 1.47 -0.68
C LEU A 159 -16.75 1.88 -0.66
N GLU A 160 -15.87 0.99 -1.07
CA GLU A 160 -14.43 1.19 -1.14
C GLU A 160 -14.08 2.32 -2.13
N GLN A 161 -14.79 2.41 -3.25
CA GLN A 161 -14.69 3.53 -4.19
C GLN A 161 -15.09 4.85 -3.54
N TYR A 162 -16.20 4.84 -2.80
CA TYR A 162 -16.65 6.03 -2.10
C TYR A 162 -15.64 6.51 -1.05
N LEU A 163 -15.13 5.60 -0.22
CA LEU A 163 -14.14 5.93 0.80
C LEU A 163 -12.84 6.44 0.19
N ALA A 164 -12.35 5.81 -0.87
CA ALA A 164 -11.15 6.25 -1.57
C ALA A 164 -11.30 7.67 -2.13
N MET A 165 -12.43 7.96 -2.78
CA MET A 165 -12.70 9.29 -3.33
C MET A 165 -12.91 10.36 -2.28
N VAL A 166 -13.47 10.02 -1.10
CA VAL A 166 -13.56 10.93 0.04
C VAL A 166 -12.16 11.29 0.58
N ASP A 167 -11.25 10.32 0.64
CA ASP A 167 -9.88 10.58 1.09
C ASP A 167 -9.11 11.42 0.06
N VAL A 168 -9.31 11.17 -1.25
CA VAL A 168 -8.78 12.02 -2.34
C VAL A 168 -9.29 13.45 -2.21
N SER A 169 -10.61 13.65 -2.09
CA SER A 169 -11.21 14.98 -2.06
C SER A 169 -10.71 15.79 -0.86
N ARG A 170 -10.63 15.16 0.33
CA ARG A 170 -10.11 15.79 1.54
C ARG A 170 -8.65 16.20 1.42
N TYR A 171 -7.81 15.34 0.83
CA TYR A 171 -6.41 15.67 0.60
C TYR A 171 -6.29 16.87 -0.34
N LEU A 172 -6.97 16.85 -1.49
CA LEU A 172 -6.90 17.96 -2.46
C LEU A 172 -7.44 19.28 -1.88
N GLU A 173 -8.49 19.21 -1.07
CA GLU A 173 -9.03 20.37 -0.35
C GLU A 173 -8.03 20.95 0.68
N SER A 174 -7.15 20.12 1.24
CA SER A 174 -6.07 20.59 2.14
C SER A 174 -4.90 21.28 1.42
N LEU A 175 -4.83 21.21 0.08
CA LEU A 175 -3.80 21.86 -0.72
C LEU A 175 -4.20 23.27 -1.20
N ALA A 176 -5.49 23.60 -1.13
CA ALA A 176 -6.06 24.89 -1.54
C ALA A 176 -5.84 25.97 -0.48
#